data_AF-A0A929D852-F1
#
_entry.id   AF-A0A929D852-F1
#
_cell.length_a   1.000
_cell.length_b   1.000
_cell.length_c   1.000
_cell.angle_alpha   90.00
_cell.angle_beta   90.00
_cell.angle_gamma   90.00
#
_symmetry.space_group_name_H-M   'P 1'
#
loop_
_entity.id
_entity.type
_entity.pdbx_description
1 polymer ?
#
loop_
_entity_poly.entity_id
_entity_poly.type
_entity_poly.pdbx_seq_one_letter_code
_entity_poly.pdbx_strand_id
1 'polypeptide(L)'
;MIESLRSKSKELLENGTVSLVIGYAEGSKKGKTKPFFAYSSEDCDKLTFSPQCVNNLTIYLTRKFTFMKKGKVAIVAKGCDVKTINVLIQENQLKRDDVIILGMSCDGVVGKDIVHDGEQLPDENKSIKCLTCDVKTPIDYDHLFGEEIKSEALEPMTGGIYDAVKEVKAMSWSDRWKYWMDHFERCIKCYACKKVCPLCYCDVCITEKSRPQWIETSAHARGNYAWNIKRAMDLAGRCTFCGECDRSCPAEIPLNIINQELAMTVYDSFENYTAGYQTDVTPPFVSFKEEDKEDFIK
;
A
#
# COMPACT_ATOMS: atom_id res chain seq x y z
N MET A 1 -20.92 -0.39 -12.67
CA MET A 1 -20.01 -0.46 -11.50
C MET A 1 -20.19 0.72 -10.57
N ILE A 2 -19.93 1.97 -11.01
CA ILE A 2 -19.98 3.15 -10.13
C ILE A 2 -21.37 3.43 -9.56
N GLU A 3 -22.45 3.33 -10.35
CA GLU A 3 -23.81 3.58 -9.85
C GLU A 3 -24.22 2.58 -8.76
N SER A 4 -23.82 1.32 -8.88
CA SER A 4 -24.04 0.30 -7.85
C SER A 4 -23.29 0.64 -6.56
N LEU A 5 -22.04 1.10 -6.68
CA LEU A 5 -21.24 1.56 -5.54
C LEU A 5 -21.91 2.75 -4.83
N ARG A 6 -22.37 3.74 -5.61
CA ARG A 6 -23.07 4.92 -5.09
C ARG A 6 -24.35 4.51 -4.38
N SER A 7 -25.19 3.70 -5.02
CA SER A 7 -26.44 3.22 -4.44
C SER A 7 -26.22 2.48 -3.12
N LYS A 8 -25.25 1.55 -3.06
CA LYS A 8 -24.94 0.84 -1.82
C LYS A 8 -24.38 1.76 -0.73
N SER A 9 -23.54 2.72 -1.11
CA SER A 9 -22.98 3.71 -0.18
C SER A 9 -24.08 4.59 0.44
N LYS A 10 -25.08 4.99 -0.36
CA LYS A 10 -26.26 5.73 0.12
C LYS A 10 -27.05 4.89 1.12
N GLU A 11 -27.36 3.65 0.76
CA GLU A 11 -28.09 2.72 1.63
C GLU A 11 -27.43 2.57 3.01
N LEU A 12 -26.10 2.36 3.03
CA LEU A 12 -25.33 2.18 4.27
C LEU A 12 -25.29 3.43 5.17
N LEU A 13 -25.36 4.63 4.59
CA LEU A 13 -25.43 5.89 5.34
C LEU A 13 -26.85 6.17 5.84
N GLU A 14 -27.86 6.00 4.98
CA GLU A 14 -29.27 6.31 5.29
C GLU A 14 -29.82 5.40 6.38
N ASN A 15 -29.43 4.13 6.39
CA ASN A 15 -29.83 3.17 7.42
C ASN A 15 -28.95 3.24 8.69
N GLY A 16 -27.94 4.12 8.72
CA GLY A 16 -27.04 4.32 9.87
C GLY A 16 -26.04 3.18 10.13
N THR A 17 -25.87 2.23 9.19
CA THR A 17 -24.90 1.13 9.32
C THR A 17 -23.48 1.66 9.41
N VAL A 18 -23.17 2.71 8.65
CA VAL A 18 -21.89 3.43 8.71
C VAL A 18 -22.13 4.91 8.92
N SER A 19 -21.16 5.56 9.57
CA SER A 19 -21.17 7.02 9.79
C SER A 19 -20.45 7.81 8.69
N LEU A 20 -19.74 7.10 7.81
CA LEU A 20 -18.84 7.67 6.81
C LEU A 20 -18.53 6.62 5.74
N VAL A 21 -18.51 7.05 4.48
CA VAL A 21 -17.95 6.28 3.36
C VAL A 21 -16.68 6.98 2.86
N ILE A 22 -15.56 6.26 2.87
CA ILE A 22 -14.27 6.73 2.35
C ILE A 22 -14.09 6.18 0.94
N GLY A 23 -13.96 7.07 -0.05
CA GLY A 23 -13.81 6.69 -1.44
C GLY A 23 -12.98 7.70 -2.23
N TYR A 24 -13.22 7.77 -3.53
CA TYR A 24 -12.57 8.73 -4.43
C TYR A 24 -13.61 9.69 -5.00
N ALA A 25 -13.19 10.92 -5.29
CA ALA A 25 -13.94 11.87 -6.09
C ALA A 25 -13.04 12.46 -7.17
N GLU A 26 -13.64 13.12 -8.15
CA GLU A 26 -12.90 13.89 -9.14
C GLU A 26 -12.07 14.99 -8.45
N GLY A 27 -10.82 15.11 -8.89
CA GLY A 27 -9.91 16.16 -8.47
C GLY A 27 -10.23 17.48 -9.16
N SER A 28 -9.55 18.55 -8.74
CA SER A 28 -9.68 19.87 -9.37
C SER A 28 -9.09 19.94 -10.79
N LYS A 29 -8.27 18.96 -11.17
CA LYS A 29 -7.69 18.84 -12.52
C LYS A 29 -8.32 17.64 -13.22
N LYS A 30 -8.69 17.81 -14.49
CA LYS A 30 -9.23 16.72 -15.32
C LYS A 30 -8.29 15.51 -15.28
N GLY A 31 -8.85 14.31 -15.12
CA GLY A 31 -8.09 13.07 -15.10
C GLY A 31 -7.25 12.84 -13.85
N LYS A 32 -7.50 13.58 -12.76
CA LYS A 32 -6.98 13.30 -11.43
C LYS A 32 -8.12 13.02 -10.48
N THR A 33 -7.91 12.11 -9.54
CA THR A 33 -8.84 11.83 -8.44
C THR A 33 -8.23 12.26 -7.11
N LYS A 34 -9.08 12.41 -6.09
CA LYS A 34 -8.67 12.67 -4.71
C LYS A 34 -9.41 11.73 -3.74
N PRO A 35 -8.84 11.46 -2.56
CA PRO A 35 -9.60 10.91 -1.45
C PRO A 35 -10.84 11.75 -1.16
N PHE A 36 -11.96 11.08 -0.88
CA PHE A 36 -13.24 11.70 -0.62
C PHE A 36 -13.94 11.02 0.56
N PHE A 37 -14.66 11.82 1.34
CA PHE A 37 -15.33 11.41 2.57
C PHE A 37 -16.79 11.81 2.45
N ALA A 38 -17.67 10.85 2.26
CA ALA A 38 -19.11 11.07 2.15
C ALA A 38 -19.79 10.87 3.51
N TYR A 39 -20.44 11.91 4.01
CA TYR A 39 -21.15 11.88 5.29
C TYR A 39 -22.68 11.82 5.14
N SER A 40 -23.20 12.05 3.94
CA SER A 40 -24.62 11.93 3.60
C SER A 40 -24.83 11.14 2.30
N SER A 41 -26.07 10.76 2.02
CA SER A 41 -26.39 10.07 0.76
C SER A 41 -26.18 10.96 -0.45
N GLU A 42 -26.40 12.27 -0.36
CA GLU A 42 -26.12 13.22 -1.45
C GLU A 42 -24.62 13.32 -1.74
N ASP A 43 -23.75 13.19 -0.73
CA ASP A 43 -22.31 13.15 -0.96
C ASP A 43 -21.89 11.95 -1.79
N CYS A 44 -22.60 10.83 -1.69
CA CYS A 44 -22.27 9.61 -2.43
C CYS A 44 -22.34 9.81 -3.95
N ASP A 45 -23.12 10.77 -4.45
CA ASP A 45 -23.17 11.10 -5.89
C ASP A 45 -21.84 11.60 -6.44
N LYS A 46 -20.93 12.08 -5.58
CA LYS A 46 -19.59 12.54 -5.96
C LYS A 46 -18.57 11.41 -6.00
N LEU A 47 -18.92 10.20 -5.52
CA LEU A 47 -18.01 9.07 -5.56
C LEU A 47 -17.69 8.72 -7.01
N THR A 48 -16.43 8.43 -7.30
CA THR A 48 -15.96 7.96 -8.59
C THR A 48 -15.05 6.75 -8.41
N PHE A 49 -14.93 5.95 -9.47
CA PHE A 49 -13.96 4.87 -9.53
C PHE A 49 -13.50 4.71 -10.97
N SER A 50 -12.19 4.83 -11.17
CA SER A 50 -11.56 4.75 -12.49
C SER A 50 -10.08 4.35 -12.32
N PRO A 51 -9.35 4.08 -13.42
CA PRO A 51 -7.92 3.80 -13.35
C PRO A 51 -7.07 4.92 -12.73
N GLN A 52 -7.64 6.12 -12.54
CA GLN A 52 -6.98 7.26 -11.89
C GLN A 52 -6.99 7.16 -10.36
N CYS A 53 -7.79 6.26 -9.77
CA CYS A 53 -7.92 6.01 -8.33
C CYS A 53 -6.68 5.31 -7.73
N VAL A 54 -5.50 5.94 -7.89
CA VAL A 54 -4.19 5.41 -7.54
C VAL A 54 -3.95 5.31 -6.03
N ASN A 55 -4.50 6.26 -5.25
CA ASN A 55 -4.21 6.38 -3.82
C ASN A 55 -4.66 5.13 -3.06
N ASN A 56 -3.87 4.69 -2.08
CA ASN A 56 -4.33 3.72 -1.09
C ASN A 56 -5.07 4.45 0.05
N LEU A 57 -6.40 4.33 0.08
CA LEU A 57 -7.24 5.03 1.06
C LEU A 57 -7.15 4.45 2.47
N THR A 58 -6.57 3.27 2.66
CA THR A 58 -6.47 2.61 3.98
C THR A 58 -5.63 3.38 4.98
N ILE A 59 -4.85 4.38 4.53
CA ILE A 59 -4.18 5.31 5.44
C ILE A 59 -5.15 5.99 6.40
N TYR A 60 -6.39 6.21 5.94
CA TYR A 60 -7.46 6.85 6.71
C TYR A 60 -8.12 5.92 7.74
N LEU A 61 -7.79 4.62 7.74
CA LEU A 61 -8.26 3.65 8.74
C LEU A 61 -7.36 3.59 9.99
N THR A 62 -6.26 4.34 10.01
CA THR A 62 -5.32 4.30 11.14
C THR A 62 -5.86 5.09 12.34
N ARG A 63 -5.43 4.71 13.56
CA ARG A 63 -5.78 5.35 14.84
C ARG A 63 -5.56 6.87 14.93
N LYS A 64 -4.83 7.45 13.98
CA LYS A 64 -4.58 8.89 13.84
C LYS A 64 -5.85 9.67 13.53
N PHE A 65 -6.86 9.01 12.96
CA PHE A 65 -8.10 9.65 12.52
C PHE A 65 -9.21 9.46 13.55
N THR A 66 -9.71 10.58 14.09
CA THR A 66 -10.69 10.59 15.18
C THR A 66 -12.08 10.11 14.77
N PHE A 67 -12.41 10.15 13.48
CA PHE A 67 -13.70 9.65 12.98
C PHE A 67 -13.86 8.14 13.15
N MET A 68 -12.75 7.38 13.25
CA MET A 68 -12.80 5.94 13.55
C MET A 68 -13.41 5.66 14.94
N LYS A 69 -13.53 6.69 15.80
CA LYS A 69 -14.19 6.60 17.12
C LYS A 69 -15.68 6.94 17.08
N LYS A 70 -16.20 7.42 15.94
CA LYS A 70 -17.59 7.92 15.81
C LYS A 70 -18.58 6.88 15.29
N GLY A 71 -18.10 5.71 14.88
CA GLY A 71 -18.93 4.64 14.35
C GLY A 71 -18.18 3.81 13.31
N LYS A 72 -18.86 2.81 12.77
CA LYS A 72 -18.35 1.99 11.66
C LYS A 72 -18.15 2.86 10.43
N VAL A 73 -17.14 2.54 9.63
CA VAL A 73 -16.84 3.24 8.36
C VAL A 73 -16.92 2.27 7.19
N ALA A 74 -17.39 2.72 6.03
CA ALA A 74 -17.22 1.98 4.79
C ALA A 74 -16.00 2.52 4.02
N ILE A 75 -15.28 1.66 3.31
CA ILE A 75 -14.13 2.05 2.48
C ILE A 75 -14.19 1.40 1.11
N VAL A 76 -13.98 2.21 0.07
CA VAL A 76 -13.74 1.73 -1.29
C VAL A 76 -12.31 1.21 -1.39
N ALA A 77 -12.15 -0.09 -1.65
CA ALA A 77 -10.84 -0.74 -1.61
C ALA A 77 -10.61 -1.64 -2.83
N LYS A 78 -9.43 -1.50 -3.44
CA LYS A 78 -8.91 -2.44 -4.45
C LYS A 78 -8.26 -3.64 -3.75
N GLY A 79 -7.96 -4.73 -4.46
CA GLY A 79 -7.31 -5.90 -3.83
C GLY A 79 -5.99 -5.58 -3.12
N CYS A 80 -5.15 -4.72 -3.70
CA CYS A 80 -3.92 -4.25 -3.04
C CYS A 80 -4.18 -3.36 -1.80
N ASP A 81 -5.33 -2.70 -1.71
CA ASP A 81 -5.73 -1.94 -0.53
C ASP A 81 -6.23 -2.90 0.57
N VAL A 82 -7.02 -3.92 0.21
CA VAL A 82 -7.49 -4.96 1.14
C VAL A 82 -6.34 -5.72 1.78
N LYS A 83 -5.26 -6.04 1.04
CA LYS A 83 -4.05 -6.58 1.66
C LYS A 83 -3.54 -5.71 2.81
N THR A 84 -3.59 -4.38 2.64
CA THR A 84 -3.20 -3.44 3.70
C THR A 84 -4.18 -3.44 4.88
N ILE A 85 -5.48 -3.57 4.62
CA ILE A 85 -6.48 -3.75 5.68
C ILE A 85 -6.17 -5.00 6.51
N ASN A 86 -5.84 -6.11 5.85
CA ASN A 86 -5.49 -7.36 6.51
C ASN A 86 -4.26 -7.24 7.40
N VAL A 87 -3.20 -6.57 6.92
CA VAL A 87 -2.01 -6.29 7.76
C VAL A 87 -2.37 -5.41 8.96
N LEU A 88 -3.21 -4.38 8.78
CA LEU A 88 -3.66 -3.54 9.90
C LEU A 88 -4.48 -4.34 10.93
N ILE A 89 -5.24 -5.34 10.49
CA ILE A 89 -5.98 -6.26 11.38
C ILE A 89 -5.01 -7.17 12.13
N GLN A 90 -4.07 -7.83 11.43
CA GLN A 90 -3.05 -8.68 12.05
C GLN A 90 -2.22 -7.93 13.11
N GLU A 91 -1.95 -6.65 12.86
CA GLU A 91 -1.17 -5.79 13.76
C GLU A 91 -2.03 -5.11 14.83
N ASN A 92 -3.30 -5.51 14.99
CA ASN A 92 -4.25 -4.96 15.95
C ASN A 92 -4.43 -3.43 15.85
N GLN A 93 -4.24 -2.86 14.66
CA GLN A 93 -4.48 -1.44 14.40
C GLN A 93 -5.90 -1.15 13.94
N LEU A 94 -6.61 -2.18 13.47
CA LEU A 94 -7.98 -2.12 12.98
C LEU A 94 -8.71 -3.40 13.38
N LYS A 95 -9.96 -3.33 13.82
CA LYS A 95 -10.81 -4.51 13.95
C LYS A 95 -11.59 -4.69 12.67
N ARG A 96 -11.72 -5.93 12.17
CA ARG A 96 -12.47 -6.21 10.94
C ARG A 96 -13.92 -5.72 11.03
N ASP A 97 -14.53 -5.84 12.21
CA ASP A 97 -15.91 -5.41 12.47
C ASP A 97 -16.12 -3.89 12.41
N ASP A 98 -15.06 -3.09 12.55
CA ASP A 98 -15.13 -1.63 12.54
C ASP A 98 -15.15 -1.05 11.11
N VAL A 99 -14.99 -1.89 10.08
CA VAL A 99 -14.94 -1.47 8.68
C VAL A 99 -15.86 -2.32 7.80
N ILE A 100 -16.56 -1.66 6.87
CA ILE A 100 -17.24 -2.28 5.73
C ILE A 100 -16.37 -2.07 4.49
N ILE A 101 -15.95 -3.16 3.86
CA ILE A 101 -15.11 -3.14 2.67
C ILE A 101 -16.00 -3.19 1.43
N LEU A 102 -16.07 -2.06 0.73
CA LEU A 102 -16.64 -1.92 -0.59
C LEU A 102 -15.55 -2.28 -1.61
N GLY A 103 -15.46 -3.58 -1.91
CA GLY A 103 -14.42 -4.17 -2.73
C GLY A 103 -14.62 -3.86 -4.21
N MET A 104 -13.56 -3.41 -4.88
CA MET A 104 -13.58 -3.09 -6.30
C MET A 104 -12.73 -4.10 -7.08
N SER A 105 -13.34 -4.79 -8.05
CA SER A 105 -12.58 -5.49 -9.08
C SER A 105 -11.82 -4.47 -9.93
N CYS A 106 -10.51 -4.66 -10.07
CA CYS A 106 -9.59 -3.68 -10.64
C CYS A 106 -8.61 -4.34 -11.61
N ASP A 107 -8.59 -3.86 -12.85
CA ASP A 107 -7.62 -4.30 -13.88
C ASP A 107 -6.32 -3.46 -13.88
N GLY A 108 -6.14 -2.63 -12.86
CA GLY A 108 -4.96 -1.80 -12.66
C GLY A 108 -5.27 -0.32 -12.52
N VAL A 109 -4.24 0.43 -12.16
CA VAL A 109 -4.28 1.89 -12.05
C VAL A 109 -3.14 2.49 -12.85
N VAL A 110 -3.30 3.75 -13.25
CA VAL A 110 -2.31 4.46 -14.07
C VAL A 110 -0.96 4.60 -13.37
N GLY A 111 0.11 4.62 -14.16
CA GLY A 111 1.45 5.00 -13.72
C GLY A 111 1.54 6.45 -13.26
N LYS A 112 2.71 6.82 -12.70
CA LYS A 112 2.98 8.19 -12.25
C LYS A 112 2.84 9.16 -13.43
N ASP A 113 2.14 10.27 -13.20
CA ASP A 113 1.90 11.35 -14.16
C ASP A 113 1.11 10.97 -15.43
N ILE A 114 0.60 9.74 -15.53
CA ILE A 114 -0.28 9.31 -16.63
C ILE A 114 -1.73 9.72 -16.35
N VAL A 115 -2.44 10.10 -17.41
CA VAL A 115 -3.89 10.35 -17.43
C VAL A 115 -4.49 9.48 -18.53
N HIS A 116 -5.59 8.79 -18.23
CA HIS A 116 -6.23 7.86 -19.15
C HIS A 116 -7.75 8.05 -19.10
N ASP A 117 -8.40 8.22 -20.25
CA ASP A 117 -9.85 8.50 -20.35
C ASP A 117 -10.57 7.36 -21.13
N GLY A 118 -9.89 6.21 -21.31
CA GLY A 118 -10.41 5.05 -22.03
C GLY A 118 -11.01 3.98 -21.11
N GLU A 119 -11.75 3.04 -21.71
CA GLU A 119 -12.38 1.94 -21.00
C GLU A 119 -11.37 0.86 -20.56
N GLN A 120 -10.36 0.59 -21.38
CA GLN A 120 -9.29 -0.38 -21.10
C GLN A 120 -7.97 0.34 -20.87
N LEU A 121 -7.34 0.07 -19.73
CA LEU A 121 -6.02 0.58 -19.41
C LEU A 121 -4.95 -0.32 -20.04
N PRO A 122 -4.20 0.13 -21.07
CA PRO A 122 -3.14 -0.67 -21.67
C PRO A 122 -1.97 -0.84 -20.70
N ASP A 123 -1.22 -1.93 -20.85
CA ASP A 123 -0.14 -2.29 -19.93
C ASP A 123 0.98 -1.23 -19.89
N GLU A 124 1.31 -0.55 -20.99
CA GLU A 124 2.30 0.54 -20.96
C GLU A 124 1.90 1.73 -20.07
N ASN A 125 0.60 1.89 -19.80
CA ASN A 125 0.07 2.96 -18.96
C ASN A 125 -0.18 2.52 -17.51
N LYS A 126 -0.05 1.22 -17.21
CA LYS A 126 -0.25 0.68 -15.87
C LYS A 126 0.89 1.06 -14.94
N SER A 127 0.56 1.27 -13.67
CA SER A 127 1.56 1.32 -12.61
C SER A 127 2.30 -0.01 -12.54
N ILE A 128 3.61 0.02 -12.26
CA ILE A 128 4.47 -1.18 -12.20
C ILE A 128 3.92 -2.29 -11.28
N LYS A 129 3.22 -1.91 -10.20
CA LYS A 129 2.59 -2.88 -9.28
C LYS A 129 1.46 -3.68 -9.91
N CYS A 130 0.85 -3.16 -10.98
CA CYS A 130 -0.30 -3.76 -11.65
C CYS A 130 0.12 -4.77 -12.72
N LEU A 131 1.36 -4.69 -13.21
CA LEU A 131 1.89 -5.59 -14.25
C LEU A 131 2.06 -7.03 -13.75
N THR A 132 2.28 -7.20 -12.44
CA THR A 132 2.41 -8.51 -11.78
C THR A 132 1.35 -8.69 -10.68
N CYS A 133 0.21 -8.00 -10.80
CA CYS A 133 -0.85 -8.06 -9.81
C CYS A 133 -1.65 -9.37 -9.92
N ASP A 134 -1.71 -10.08 -8.80
CA ASP A 134 -2.41 -11.34 -8.57
C ASP A 134 -3.70 -11.18 -7.76
N VAL A 135 -4.05 -9.94 -7.36
CA VAL A 135 -5.23 -9.62 -6.55
C VAL A 135 -6.18 -8.65 -7.27
N LYS A 136 -6.53 -8.96 -8.53
CA LYS A 136 -7.44 -8.10 -9.32
C LYS A 136 -8.84 -8.01 -8.72
N THR A 137 -9.33 -9.09 -8.12
CA THR A 137 -10.49 -9.09 -7.23
C THR A 137 -10.01 -9.10 -5.78
N PRO A 138 -10.56 -8.27 -4.88
CA PRO A 138 -10.15 -8.28 -3.48
C PRO A 138 -10.44 -9.62 -2.80
N ILE A 139 -9.52 -10.07 -1.95
CA ILE A 139 -9.58 -11.36 -1.24
C ILE A 139 -10.53 -11.38 -0.03
N ASP A 140 -10.89 -10.21 0.49
CA ASP A 140 -11.90 -9.99 1.55
C ASP A 140 -12.68 -8.73 1.19
N TYR A 141 -14.01 -8.82 1.27
CA TYR A 141 -14.93 -7.71 1.05
C TYR A 141 -16.31 -8.05 1.64
N ASP A 142 -17.08 -7.01 1.97
CA ASP A 142 -18.49 -7.17 2.37
C ASP A 142 -19.41 -7.03 1.15
N HIS A 143 -19.03 -6.17 0.20
CA HIS A 143 -19.74 -5.96 -1.06
C HIS A 143 -18.74 -5.83 -2.21
N LEU A 144 -18.87 -6.66 -3.24
CA LEU A 144 -18.05 -6.60 -4.45
C LEU A 144 -18.74 -5.76 -5.53
N PHE A 145 -17.98 -4.90 -6.18
CA PHE A 145 -18.40 -4.12 -7.34
C PHE A 145 -17.50 -4.42 -8.54
N GLY A 146 -18.14 -4.82 -9.65
CA GLY A 146 -17.47 -5.32 -10.84
C GLY A 146 -17.58 -6.83 -10.96
N GLU A 147 -17.15 -7.35 -12.11
CA GLU A 147 -17.09 -8.79 -12.33
C GLU A 147 -15.87 -9.37 -11.62
N GLU A 148 -15.96 -10.64 -11.22
CA GLU A 148 -14.82 -11.35 -10.66
C GLU A 148 -13.76 -11.55 -11.74
N ILE A 149 -12.56 -11.04 -11.50
CA ILE A 149 -11.43 -11.15 -12.43
C ILE A 149 -10.51 -12.22 -11.86
N LYS A 150 -10.56 -13.41 -12.47
CA LYS A 150 -9.60 -14.47 -12.17
C LYS A 150 -8.20 -13.98 -12.52
N SER A 151 -7.39 -13.79 -11.50
CA SER A 151 -5.96 -13.56 -11.71
C SER A 151 -5.36 -14.90 -12.13
N GLU A 152 -4.62 -14.91 -13.23
CA GLU A 152 -3.85 -16.11 -13.60
C GLU A 152 -2.93 -16.45 -12.43
N ALA A 153 -2.75 -17.74 -12.16
CA ALA A 153 -1.79 -18.20 -11.17
C ALA A 153 -0.39 -17.83 -11.67
N LEU A 154 0.08 -16.66 -11.29
CA LEU A 154 1.46 -16.24 -11.49
C LEU A 154 2.31 -16.97 -10.47
N GLU A 155 3.46 -17.47 -10.90
CA GLU A 155 4.52 -17.91 -9.99
C GLU A 155 4.80 -16.75 -9.01
N PRO A 156 4.73 -16.97 -7.69
CA PRO A 156 4.92 -15.92 -6.70
C PRO A 156 6.24 -15.18 -6.93
N MET A 157 6.18 -13.85 -6.86
CA MET A 157 7.38 -13.00 -6.93
C MET A 157 8.20 -13.17 -8.23
N THR A 158 7.51 -13.32 -9.37
CA THR A 158 8.13 -13.37 -10.70
C THR A 158 7.68 -12.23 -11.61
N GLY A 159 8.56 -11.82 -12.54
CA GLY A 159 8.28 -10.76 -13.50
C GLY A 159 8.44 -9.33 -12.95
N GLY A 160 8.52 -8.37 -13.86
CA GLY A 160 8.39 -6.93 -13.56
C GLY A 160 9.34 -6.46 -12.46
N ILE A 161 8.78 -6.00 -11.33
CA ILE A 161 9.59 -5.49 -10.20
C ILE A 161 10.54 -6.55 -9.63
N TYR A 162 10.17 -7.82 -9.66
CA TYR A 162 10.95 -8.89 -9.06
C TYR A 162 12.19 -9.21 -9.90
N ASP A 163 12.14 -8.98 -11.22
CA ASP A 163 13.31 -9.08 -12.08
C ASP A 163 14.29 -7.93 -11.79
N ALA A 164 13.79 -6.70 -11.60
CA ALA A 164 14.61 -5.58 -11.16
C ALA A 164 15.27 -5.82 -9.79
N VAL A 165 14.58 -6.49 -8.86
CA VAL A 165 15.18 -6.93 -7.59
C VAL A 165 16.32 -7.93 -7.83
N LYS A 166 16.10 -8.94 -8.68
CA LYS A 166 17.13 -9.95 -9.00
C LYS A 166 18.35 -9.30 -9.66
N GLU A 167 18.15 -8.35 -10.56
CA GLU A 167 19.23 -7.57 -11.20
C GLU A 167 20.07 -6.83 -10.16
N VAL A 168 19.44 -6.09 -9.23
CA VAL A 168 20.16 -5.37 -8.16
C VAL A 168 20.85 -6.33 -7.19
N LYS A 169 20.26 -7.48 -6.87
CA LYS A 169 20.88 -8.50 -6.01
C LYS A 169 22.08 -9.18 -6.66
N ALA A 170 22.10 -9.31 -7.99
CA ALA A 170 23.19 -9.92 -8.75
C ALA A 170 24.42 -9.01 -8.89
N MET A 171 24.29 -7.71 -8.59
CA MET A 171 25.42 -6.77 -8.59
C MET A 171 26.49 -7.17 -7.56
N SER A 172 27.75 -6.82 -7.85
CA SER A 172 28.82 -6.93 -6.86
C SER A 172 28.50 -6.07 -5.64
N TRP A 173 29.12 -6.38 -4.48
CA TRP A 173 28.89 -5.58 -3.26
C TRP A 173 29.16 -4.08 -3.49
N SER A 174 30.25 -3.74 -4.19
CA SER A 174 30.61 -2.35 -4.48
C SER A 174 29.62 -1.67 -5.41
N ASP A 175 29.16 -2.36 -6.45
CA ASP A 175 28.23 -1.79 -7.43
C ASP A 175 26.84 -1.62 -6.81
N ARG A 176 26.38 -2.59 -6.01
CA ARG A 176 25.11 -2.50 -5.27
C ARG A 176 25.14 -1.40 -4.23
N TRP A 177 26.26 -1.24 -3.51
CA TRP A 177 26.44 -0.13 -2.57
C TRP A 177 26.35 1.21 -3.31
N LYS A 178 27.07 1.35 -4.43
CA LYS A 178 27.03 2.55 -5.26
C LYS A 178 25.61 2.84 -5.78
N TYR A 179 24.92 1.83 -6.32
CA TYR A 179 23.55 1.93 -6.80
C TYR A 179 22.62 2.56 -5.76
N TRP A 180 22.62 2.02 -4.53
CA TRP A 180 21.77 2.55 -3.46
C TRP A 180 22.19 3.94 -2.98
N MET A 181 23.49 4.19 -2.85
CA MET A 181 23.97 5.51 -2.44
C MET A 181 23.62 6.59 -3.47
N ASP A 182 23.83 6.34 -4.76
CA ASP A 182 23.47 7.25 -5.85
C ASP A 182 21.96 7.58 -5.83
N HIS A 183 21.11 6.60 -5.52
CA HIS A 183 19.67 6.84 -5.36
C HIS A 183 19.32 7.58 -4.07
N PHE A 184 19.89 7.22 -2.92
CA PHE A 184 19.55 7.78 -1.61
C PHE A 184 20.06 9.20 -1.41
N GLU A 185 21.18 9.58 -2.02
CA GLU A 185 21.72 10.94 -1.91
C GLU A 185 20.76 12.01 -2.46
N ARG A 186 19.91 11.66 -3.44
CA ARG A 186 18.85 12.53 -3.97
C ARG A 186 17.69 12.76 -2.99
N CYS A 187 17.61 12.03 -1.88
CA CYS A 187 16.53 12.16 -0.92
C CYS A 187 16.57 13.53 -0.22
N ILE A 188 15.49 14.30 -0.36
CA ILE A 188 15.33 15.60 0.31
C ILE A 188 14.64 15.51 1.67
N LYS A 189 14.41 14.29 2.19
CA LYS A 189 13.68 14.04 3.45
C LYS A 189 12.33 14.78 3.58
N CYS A 190 11.58 14.87 2.47
CA CYS A 190 10.21 15.39 2.50
C CYS A 190 9.22 14.46 3.24
N TYR A 191 9.62 13.21 3.49
CA TYR A 191 8.83 12.17 4.16
C TYR A 191 7.49 11.84 3.48
N ALA A 192 7.32 12.14 2.20
CA ALA A 192 6.12 11.76 1.43
C ALA A 192 5.86 10.24 1.50
N CYS A 193 6.91 9.43 1.33
CA CYS A 193 6.85 7.98 1.44
C CYS A 193 6.37 7.46 2.81
N LYS A 194 6.67 8.19 3.90
CA LYS A 194 6.14 7.93 5.25
C LYS A 194 4.69 8.36 5.37
N LYS A 195 4.36 9.54 4.86
CA LYS A 195 3.02 10.15 5.00
C LYS A 195 1.97 9.47 4.13
N VAL A 196 2.34 8.76 3.07
CA VAL A 196 1.40 8.02 2.21
C VAL A 196 1.25 6.55 2.60
N CYS A 197 2.16 6.01 3.41
CA CYS A 197 2.14 4.59 3.76
C CYS A 197 1.14 4.32 4.91
N PRO A 198 0.11 3.48 4.70
CA PRO A 198 -0.86 3.15 5.74
C PRO A 198 -0.24 2.40 6.94
N LEU A 199 0.87 1.70 6.71
CA LEU A 199 1.60 0.93 7.73
C LEU A 199 2.57 1.78 8.56
N CYS A 200 2.61 3.10 8.33
CA CYS A 200 3.32 4.07 9.16
C CYS A 200 2.37 4.76 10.16
N TYR A 201 1.85 4.00 11.13
CA TYR A 201 0.87 4.47 12.11
C TYR A 201 1.44 4.82 13.49
N CYS A 202 2.76 4.80 13.70
CA CYS A 202 3.37 5.24 14.96
C CYS A 202 2.91 6.64 15.36
N ASP A 203 2.67 6.86 16.66
CA ASP A 203 2.24 8.17 17.18
C ASP A 203 3.40 9.18 17.16
N VAL A 204 4.62 8.71 17.50
CA VAL A 204 5.86 9.49 17.41
C VAL A 204 6.86 8.73 16.56
N CYS A 205 7.31 9.36 15.47
CA CYS A 205 8.27 8.74 14.56
C CYS A 205 9.71 8.92 15.07
N ILE A 206 10.58 7.94 14.82
CA ILE A 206 12.01 8.04 15.14
C ILE A 206 12.70 9.26 14.50
N THR A 207 12.20 9.72 13.33
CA THR A 207 12.71 10.91 12.64
C THR A 207 12.30 12.22 13.31
N GLU A 208 11.31 12.18 14.21
CA GLU A 208 10.81 13.34 14.95
C GLU A 208 11.44 13.41 16.36
N LYS A 209 12.18 12.37 16.77
CA LYS A 209 12.86 12.34 18.06
C LYS A 209 14.21 13.06 17.98
N SER A 210 14.40 14.02 18.87
CA SER A 210 15.69 14.72 19.05
C SER A 210 16.59 14.06 20.09
N ARG A 211 16.04 13.22 20.99
CA ARG A 211 16.78 12.57 22.08
C ARG A 211 16.30 11.14 22.37
N PRO A 212 17.16 10.13 22.17
CA PRO A 212 18.33 10.15 21.28
C PRO A 212 17.91 10.36 19.82
N GLN A 213 18.74 11.07 19.04
CA GLN A 213 18.52 11.25 17.61
C GLN A 213 19.20 10.11 16.83
N TRP A 214 18.43 9.07 16.50
CA TRP A 214 18.92 7.94 15.71
C TRP A 214 19.01 8.25 14.22
N ILE A 215 18.12 9.12 13.72
CA ILE A 215 18.08 9.54 12.32
C ILE A 215 18.11 11.06 12.30
N GLU A 216 19.14 11.60 11.67
CA GLU A 216 19.29 13.04 11.48
C GLU A 216 18.12 13.60 10.67
N THR A 217 17.70 14.82 10.96
CA THR A 217 16.56 15.44 10.26
C THR A 217 16.97 16.12 8.96
N SER A 218 18.21 16.60 8.87
CA SER A 218 18.77 17.22 7.68
C SER A 218 18.98 16.21 6.53
N ALA A 219 18.78 16.66 5.30
CA ALA A 219 19.02 15.86 4.11
C ALA A 219 20.53 15.86 3.78
N HIS A 220 21.16 14.70 3.93
CA HIS A 220 22.56 14.45 3.58
C HIS A 220 22.79 12.93 3.50
N ALA A 221 23.87 12.49 2.85
CA ALA A 221 24.12 11.08 2.51
C ALA A 221 23.88 10.10 3.67
N ARG A 222 24.58 10.27 4.80
CA ARG A 222 24.44 9.41 5.99
C ARG A 222 23.00 9.34 6.51
N GLY A 223 22.36 10.48 6.65
CA GLY A 223 21.00 10.55 7.20
C GLY A 223 19.95 10.01 6.23
N ASN A 224 20.17 10.19 4.93
CA ASN A 224 19.32 9.65 3.87
C ASN A 224 19.41 8.13 3.80
N TYR A 225 20.63 7.60 3.86
CA TYR A 225 20.87 6.16 3.96
C TYR A 225 20.15 5.58 5.19
N ALA A 226 20.39 6.13 6.38
CA ALA A 226 19.77 5.66 7.61
C ALA A 226 18.23 5.68 7.55
N TRP A 227 17.64 6.73 6.95
CA TRP A 227 16.19 6.82 6.76
C TRP A 227 15.65 5.73 5.84
N ASN A 228 16.25 5.55 4.65
CA ASN A 228 15.74 4.59 3.67
C ASN A 228 15.89 3.14 4.17
N ILE A 229 17.01 2.81 4.83
CA ILE A 229 17.21 1.49 5.45
C ILE A 229 16.22 1.27 6.60
N LYS A 230 16.07 2.23 7.52
CA LYS A 230 15.09 2.12 8.61
C LYS A 230 13.68 1.92 8.06
N ARG A 231 13.32 2.65 7.01
CA ARG A 231 12.00 2.55 6.40
C ARG A 231 11.78 1.17 5.77
N ALA A 232 12.76 0.65 5.04
CA ALA A 232 12.66 -0.67 4.43
C ALA A 232 12.54 -1.76 5.52
N MET A 233 13.38 -1.71 6.56
CA MET A 233 13.31 -2.64 7.71
C MET A 233 11.96 -2.58 8.43
N ASP A 234 11.40 -1.39 8.64
CA ASP A 234 10.06 -1.22 9.22
C ASP A 234 8.93 -1.81 8.37
N LEU A 235 9.19 -2.20 7.13
CA LEU A 235 8.25 -2.86 6.22
C LEU A 235 8.52 -4.34 5.99
N ALA A 236 9.63 -4.88 6.48
CA ALA A 236 9.94 -6.28 6.30
C ALA A 236 8.77 -7.13 6.86
N GLY A 237 8.21 -8.02 6.04
CA GLY A 237 7.04 -8.83 6.41
C GLY A 237 5.71 -8.07 6.52
N ARG A 238 5.67 -6.78 6.18
CA ARG A 238 4.46 -5.93 6.28
C ARG A 238 4.06 -5.31 4.94
N CYS A 239 5.01 -5.12 4.03
CA CYS A 239 4.76 -4.45 2.74
C CYS A 239 3.80 -5.24 1.85
N THR A 240 2.66 -4.64 1.51
CA THR A 240 1.62 -5.21 0.63
C THR A 240 1.80 -4.85 -0.84
N PHE A 241 2.94 -4.23 -1.19
CA PHE A 241 3.27 -3.76 -2.54
C PHE A 241 2.23 -2.79 -3.16
N CYS A 242 1.64 -1.90 -2.36
CA CYS A 242 0.69 -0.91 -2.86
C CYS A 242 1.31 0.22 -3.72
N GLY A 243 2.64 0.32 -3.80
CA GLY A 243 3.38 1.24 -4.70
C GLY A 243 3.35 2.73 -4.34
N GLU A 244 2.61 3.15 -3.31
CA GLU A 244 2.40 4.56 -3.00
C GLU A 244 3.68 5.30 -2.59
N CYS A 245 4.59 4.62 -1.87
CA CYS A 245 5.83 5.24 -1.41
C CYS A 245 6.72 5.69 -2.57
N ASP A 246 6.84 4.86 -3.60
CA ASP A 246 7.58 5.12 -4.83
C ASP A 246 6.88 6.21 -5.67
N ARG A 247 5.57 6.05 -5.91
CA ARG A 247 4.75 7.03 -6.65
C ARG A 247 4.81 8.43 -6.04
N SER A 248 4.83 8.53 -4.71
CA SER A 248 4.86 9.80 -3.98
C SER A 248 6.24 10.45 -3.90
N CYS A 249 7.31 9.74 -4.30
CA CYS A 249 8.68 10.22 -4.13
C CYS A 249 9.02 11.26 -5.22
N PRO A 250 9.24 12.54 -4.86
CA PRO A 250 9.61 13.56 -5.85
C PRO A 250 11.04 13.35 -6.37
N ALA A 251 11.87 12.62 -5.62
CA ALA A 251 13.24 12.28 -5.98
C ALA A 251 13.34 10.93 -6.71
N GLU A 252 12.22 10.26 -7.02
CA GLU A 252 12.22 9.03 -7.85
C GLU A 252 13.22 7.99 -7.34
N ILE A 253 13.21 7.78 -6.02
CA ILE A 253 13.98 6.72 -5.38
C ILE A 253 13.17 5.43 -5.57
N PRO A 254 13.75 4.35 -6.12
CA PRO A 254 13.03 3.12 -6.44
C PRO A 254 12.72 2.32 -5.16
N LEU A 255 11.87 2.88 -4.30
CA LEU A 255 11.53 2.32 -2.98
C LEU A 255 10.82 0.97 -3.10
N ASN A 256 10.17 0.70 -4.23
CA ASN A 256 9.56 -0.60 -4.47
C ASN A 256 10.62 -1.71 -4.54
N ILE A 257 11.79 -1.47 -5.15
CA ILE A 257 12.84 -2.49 -5.27
C ILE A 257 13.32 -2.95 -3.89
N ILE A 258 13.73 -2.02 -3.01
CA ILE A 258 14.23 -2.41 -1.68
C ILE A 258 13.15 -3.05 -0.80
N ASN A 259 11.89 -2.59 -0.90
CA ASN A 259 10.80 -3.18 -0.12
C ASN A 259 10.41 -4.56 -0.64
N GLN A 260 10.47 -4.79 -1.96
CA GLN A 260 10.22 -6.12 -2.53
C GLN A 260 11.40 -7.08 -2.32
N GLU A 261 12.64 -6.59 -2.27
CA GLU A 261 13.81 -7.39 -1.85
C GLU A 261 13.59 -7.98 -0.45
N LEU A 262 13.16 -7.15 0.51
CA LEU A 262 12.86 -7.61 1.86
C LEU A 262 11.63 -8.53 1.90
N ALA A 263 10.61 -8.27 1.08
CA ALA A 263 9.45 -9.17 0.98
C ALA A 263 9.84 -10.55 0.44
N MET A 264 10.68 -10.62 -0.61
CA MET A 264 11.23 -11.86 -1.14
C MET A 264 12.09 -12.60 -0.10
N THR A 265 12.93 -11.86 0.63
CA THR A 265 13.74 -12.46 1.69
C THR A 265 12.86 -13.08 2.78
N VAL A 266 11.77 -12.39 3.17
CA VAL A 266 10.80 -12.92 4.14
C VAL A 266 10.07 -14.15 3.59
N TYR A 267 9.65 -14.12 2.32
CA TYR A 267 9.02 -15.27 1.67
C TYR A 267 9.92 -16.51 1.70
N ASP A 268 11.18 -16.36 1.29
CA ASP A 268 12.15 -17.45 1.24
C ASP A 268 12.50 -18.01 2.64
N SER A 269 12.49 -17.15 3.66
CA SER A 269 12.94 -17.49 5.01
C SER A 269 11.82 -18.02 5.91
N PHE A 270 10.57 -17.58 5.71
CA PHE A 270 9.44 -17.83 6.61
C PHE A 270 8.26 -18.49 5.88
N GLU A 271 8.45 -19.74 5.43
CA GLU A 271 7.39 -20.60 4.86
C GLU A 271 6.49 -19.89 3.83
N ASN A 272 7.08 -19.17 2.88
CA ASN A 272 6.35 -18.46 1.82
C ASN A 272 5.39 -17.38 2.34
N TYR A 273 5.68 -16.78 3.52
CA TYR A 273 4.84 -15.74 4.10
C TYR A 273 4.72 -14.53 3.16
N THR A 274 3.48 -14.12 2.89
CA THR A 274 3.15 -12.93 2.09
C THR A 274 2.22 -12.00 2.86
N ALA A 275 2.60 -10.72 2.94
CA ALA A 275 1.87 -9.75 3.75
C ALA A 275 0.47 -9.48 3.18
N GLY A 276 -0.55 -9.65 4.03
CA GLY A 276 -1.92 -9.23 3.76
C GLY A 276 -2.79 -10.22 2.98
N TYR A 277 -2.31 -11.42 2.63
CA TYR A 277 -3.15 -12.44 1.96
C TYR A 277 -4.06 -13.21 2.93
N GLN A 278 -3.64 -13.33 4.18
CA GLN A 278 -4.35 -14.04 5.23
C GLN A 278 -4.30 -13.19 6.51
N THR A 279 -5.34 -13.27 7.33
CA THR A 279 -5.44 -12.52 8.60
C THR A 279 -5.20 -13.39 9.82
N ASP A 280 -5.30 -14.70 9.67
CA ASP A 280 -5.13 -15.73 10.70
C ASP A 280 -3.70 -16.27 10.82
N VAL A 281 -2.83 -15.95 9.85
CA VAL A 281 -1.41 -16.25 9.93
C VAL A 281 -0.69 -15.24 10.81
N THR A 282 0.14 -15.74 11.72
CA THR A 282 0.97 -14.89 12.58
C THR A 282 2.15 -14.32 11.80
N PRO A 283 2.38 -12.98 11.80
CA PRO A 283 3.50 -12.39 11.08
C PRO A 283 4.87 -12.88 11.60
N PRO A 284 5.89 -12.98 10.73
CA PRO A 284 7.21 -13.52 11.09
C PRO A 284 7.90 -12.82 12.28
N PHE A 285 7.78 -11.50 12.41
CA PHE A 285 8.50 -10.74 13.45
C PHE A 285 7.77 -10.63 14.79
N VAL A 286 6.66 -11.34 14.97
CA VAL A 286 5.93 -11.42 16.24
C VAL A 286 5.76 -12.85 16.75
N SER A 287 6.38 -13.80 16.06
CA SER A 287 6.45 -15.21 16.45
C SER A 287 7.88 -15.72 16.29
N PHE A 288 8.11 -16.92 16.81
CA PHE A 288 9.38 -17.63 16.69
C PHE A 288 9.06 -19.11 16.50
N LYS A 289 9.74 -19.76 15.55
CA LYS A 289 9.70 -21.22 15.39
C LYS A 289 11.11 -21.78 15.56
N GLU A 290 11.23 -22.94 16.20
CA GLU A 290 12.53 -23.59 16.38
C GLU A 290 13.13 -24.05 15.05
N GLU A 291 12.29 -24.26 14.03
CA GLU A 291 12.66 -24.69 12.69
C GLU A 291 12.87 -23.52 11.69
N ASP A 292 12.83 -22.26 12.15
CA ASP A 292 13.16 -21.11 11.31
C ASP A 292 14.59 -21.24 10.75
N LYS A 293 14.81 -20.78 9.50
CA LYS A 293 16.12 -20.91 8.85
C LYS A 293 17.16 -20.00 9.50
N GLU A 294 18.10 -20.59 10.23
CA GLU A 294 19.21 -19.90 10.92
C GLU A 294 20.43 -19.64 10.01
N ASP A 295 20.24 -19.56 8.69
CA ASP A 295 21.32 -19.50 7.68
C ASP A 295 22.17 -18.21 7.71
N PHE A 296 21.86 -17.28 8.62
CA PHE A 296 22.50 -15.97 8.75
C PHE A 296 23.69 -15.95 9.74
N ILE A 297 23.81 -16.94 10.64
CA ILE A 297 25.02 -17.15 11.45
C ILE A 297 25.86 -18.22 10.75
N LYS A 298 26.89 -17.78 10.03
CA LYS A 298 27.89 -18.65 9.37
C LYS A 298 29.26 -18.48 10.01
#